data_AF-A0A2V2VS65-F1
#
_entry.id   AF-A0A2V2VS65-F1
#
_cell.length_a   1.000
_cell.length_b   1.000
_cell.length_c   1.000
_cell.angle_alpha   90.00
_cell.angle_beta   90.00
_cell.angle_gamma   90.00
#
_symmetry.space_group_name_H-M   'P 1'
#
loop_
_entity.id
_entity.type
_entity.pdbx_description
1 polymer ?
#
loop_
_entity_poly.entity_id
_entity_poly.type
_entity_poly.pdbx_seq_one_letter_code
_entity_poly.pdbx_strand_id
1 'polypeptide(L)'
;MSGENYVEGDLGPVFSQAEPLTLPVVVQLLRGRQNTDEDSGLESPAMTLIERIREQVEMMQETCADEQSVQHLMKMKLRLRGESETGFANAHLANFILDSNGNVTGMREAAEDGEIHGTLKTARMKPFEVVSLGTLCPKSVEEALVLVPSLARYEPSDLNLALNTLDSL
;
A
#
# COMPACT_ATOMS: atom_id res chain seq x y z
N MET A 1 20.00 -5.50 -18.10
CA MET A 1 18.70 -6.13 -17.81
C MET A 1 18.37 -5.75 -16.38
N SER A 2 17.41 -4.84 -16.13
CA SER A 2 16.99 -4.60 -14.75
C SER A 2 16.27 -5.87 -14.29
N GLY A 3 16.90 -6.60 -13.37
CA GLY A 3 16.35 -7.84 -12.84
C GLY A 3 15.17 -7.54 -11.93
N GLU A 4 14.27 -8.51 -11.84
CA GLU A 4 13.19 -8.52 -10.84
C GLU A 4 13.78 -8.32 -9.44
N ASN A 5 13.21 -7.40 -8.67
CA ASN A 5 13.55 -7.17 -7.27
C ASN A 5 12.28 -7.19 -6.42
N TYR A 6 11.89 -8.39 -6.02
CA TYR A 6 10.69 -8.63 -5.21
C TYR A 6 10.71 -7.91 -3.85
N VAL A 7 11.89 -7.67 -3.29
CA VAL A 7 12.05 -6.94 -2.01
C VAL A 7 11.67 -5.47 -2.19
N GLU A 8 12.11 -4.86 -3.29
CA GLU A 8 11.77 -3.47 -3.63
C GLU A 8 10.39 -3.34 -4.29
N GLY A 9 9.71 -4.46 -4.55
CA GLY A 9 8.45 -4.45 -5.27
C GLY A 9 8.60 -4.14 -6.74
N ASP A 10 9.71 -4.54 -7.34
CA ASP A 10 9.88 -4.59 -8.79
C ASP A 10 9.64 -6.03 -9.25
N LEU A 11 8.44 -6.27 -9.77
CA LEU A 11 8.01 -7.58 -10.27
C LEU A 11 8.49 -7.82 -11.72
N GLY A 12 9.34 -6.95 -12.26
CA GLY A 12 9.81 -7.04 -13.63
C GLY A 12 8.87 -6.37 -14.65
N PRO A 13 9.30 -6.29 -15.93
CA PRO A 13 8.68 -5.42 -16.94
C PRO A 13 7.27 -5.83 -17.35
N VAL A 14 6.91 -7.11 -17.22
CA VAL A 14 5.56 -7.60 -17.54
C VAL A 14 4.55 -7.16 -16.47
N PHE A 15 4.97 -7.18 -15.21
CA PHE A 15 4.12 -6.86 -14.07
C PHE A 15 4.20 -5.40 -13.65
N SER A 16 5.21 -4.65 -14.09
CA SER A 16 5.31 -3.20 -13.84
C SER A 16 4.20 -2.40 -14.52
N GLN A 17 3.59 -2.93 -15.58
CA GLN A 17 2.44 -2.34 -16.26
C GLN A 17 1.11 -3.02 -15.90
N ALA A 18 1.15 -4.12 -15.14
CA ALA A 18 -0.06 -4.84 -14.76
C ALA A 18 -0.79 -4.11 -13.63
N GLU A 19 -2.11 -4.07 -13.71
CA GLU A 19 -2.96 -3.60 -12.63
C GLU A 19 -3.32 -4.80 -11.74
N PRO A 20 -2.82 -4.88 -10.50
CA PRO A 20 -3.20 -5.93 -9.58
C PRO A 20 -4.65 -5.75 -9.15
N LEU A 21 -5.40 -6.85 -9.11
CA LEU A 21 -6.79 -6.88 -8.69
C LEU A 21 -6.92 -7.46 -7.29
N THR A 22 -7.86 -6.94 -6.51
CA THR A 22 -8.21 -7.50 -5.20
C THR A 22 -9.01 -8.79 -5.38
N LEU A 23 -8.91 -9.71 -4.41
CA LEU A 23 -9.67 -10.96 -4.47
C LEU A 23 -11.19 -10.73 -4.59
N PRO A 24 -11.82 -9.78 -3.87
CA PRO A 24 -13.23 -9.45 -4.07
C PRO A 24 -13.59 -9.04 -5.51
N VAL A 25 -12.75 -8.24 -6.16
CA VAL A 25 -12.96 -7.86 -7.57
C VAL A 25 -12.82 -9.07 -8.49
N VAL A 26 -11.82 -9.94 -8.25
CA VAL A 26 -11.65 -11.18 -9.04
C VAL A 26 -12.87 -12.09 -8.93
N VAL A 27 -13.45 -12.25 -7.73
CA VAL A 27 -14.68 -13.03 -7.55
C VAL A 27 -15.83 -12.47 -8.37
N GLN A 28 -16.02 -11.15 -8.36
CA GLN A 28 -17.08 -10.50 -9.15
C GLN A 28 -16.89 -10.73 -10.65
N LEU A 29 -15.66 -10.63 -11.16
CA LEU A 29 -15.35 -10.89 -12.56
C LEU A 29 -15.62 -12.35 -12.95
N LEU A 30 -15.25 -13.31 -12.10
CA LEU A 30 -15.49 -14.73 -12.34
C LEU A 30 -16.99 -15.07 -12.32
N ARG A 31 -17.76 -14.49 -11.39
CA ARG A 31 -19.24 -14.62 -11.37
C ARG A 31 -19.87 -14.04 -12.63
N GLY A 32 -19.39 -12.88 -13.10
CA GLY A 32 -19.88 -12.25 -14.32
C GLY A 32 -19.68 -13.11 -15.57
N ARG A 33 -18.57 -13.86 -15.65
CA ARG A 33 -18.29 -14.77 -16.77
C ARG A 33 -19.23 -15.98 -16.82
N GLN A 34 -19.64 -16.49 -15.66
CA GLN A 34 -20.58 -17.62 -15.60
C GLN A 34 -21.97 -17.24 -16.13
N ASN A 35 -22.48 -16.07 -15.75
CA ASN A 35 -23.82 -15.62 -16.17
C ASN A 35 -23.95 -15.39 -17.69
N THR A 36 -22.83 -15.22 -18.40
CA THR A 36 -22.84 -15.04 -19.87
C THR A 36 -22.82 -16.35 -20.67
N ASP A 37 -22.39 -17.47 -20.08
CA ASP A 37 -22.21 -18.74 -20.81
C ASP A 37 -23.28 -19.80 -20.50
N GLU A 38 -24.19 -19.56 -19.54
CA GLU A 38 -25.32 -20.46 -19.25
C GLU A 38 -26.26 -20.67 -20.47
N ASP A 39 -26.23 -19.79 -21.46
CA ASP A 39 -27.00 -19.93 -22.71
C ASP A 39 -26.44 -21.00 -23.68
N SER A 40 -25.27 -21.58 -23.41
CA SER A 40 -24.59 -22.49 -24.34
C SER A 40 -24.73 -24.00 -24.04
N GLY A 41 -25.32 -24.39 -22.91
CA GLY A 41 -25.75 -25.77 -22.60
C GLY A 41 -24.67 -26.86 -22.60
N LEU A 42 -23.39 -26.52 -22.79
CA LEU A 42 -22.26 -27.43 -22.80
C LEU A 42 -21.26 -27.01 -21.71
N GLU A 43 -21.10 -27.86 -20.69
CA GLU A 43 -20.00 -27.73 -19.72
C GLU A 43 -18.66 -27.80 -20.47
N SER A 44 -18.05 -26.65 -20.71
CA SER A 44 -16.72 -26.59 -21.30
C SER A 44 -15.67 -26.80 -20.21
N PRO A 45 -14.52 -27.44 -20.50
CA PRO A 45 -13.41 -27.54 -19.55
C PRO A 45 -12.94 -26.17 -19.01
N ALA A 46 -13.17 -25.09 -19.77
CA ALA A 46 -12.90 -23.73 -19.34
C ALA A 46 -13.87 -23.28 -18.23
N MET A 47 -15.16 -23.62 -18.33
CA MET A 47 -16.15 -23.32 -17.31
C MET A 47 -15.86 -24.05 -15.99
N THR A 48 -15.51 -25.33 -16.05
CA THR A 48 -15.10 -26.08 -14.85
C THR A 48 -13.88 -25.45 -14.17
N LEU A 49 -12.92 -24.93 -14.94
CA LEU A 49 -11.76 -24.22 -14.40
C LEU A 49 -12.16 -22.89 -13.75
N ILE A 50 -13.04 -22.11 -14.40
CA ILE A 50 -13.55 -20.84 -13.87
C ILE A 50 -14.29 -21.06 -12.55
N GLU A 51 -15.16 -22.07 -12.48
CA GLU A 51 -15.91 -22.41 -11.27
C GLU A 51 -14.98 -22.82 -10.13
N ARG A 52 -14.02 -23.71 -10.40
CA ARG A 52 -13.04 -24.13 -9.39
C ARG A 52 -12.22 -22.97 -8.86
N ILE A 53 -11.75 -22.08 -9.74
CA ILE A 53 -10.98 -20.90 -9.32
C ILE A 53 -11.88 -19.96 -8.51
N ARG A 54 -13.12 -19.72 -8.95
CA ARG A 54 -14.06 -18.88 -8.23
C ARG A 54 -14.27 -19.38 -6.81
N GLU A 55 -14.56 -20.66 -6.63
CA GLU A 55 -14.75 -21.25 -5.29
C GLU A 55 -13.53 -21.06 -4.39
N GLN A 56 -12.32 -21.23 -4.93
CA GLN A 56 -11.08 -20.99 -4.18
C GLN A 56 -10.93 -19.52 -3.77
N VAL A 57 -11.14 -18.59 -4.72
CA VAL A 57 -11.02 -17.16 -4.45
C VAL A 57 -12.13 -16.68 -3.51
N GLU A 58 -13.33 -17.25 -3.60
CA GLU A 58 -14.46 -16.95 -2.70
C GLU A 58 -14.15 -17.27 -1.25
N MET A 59 -13.48 -18.40 -0.97
CA MET A 59 -13.02 -18.70 0.38
C MET A 59 -11.89 -17.77 0.82
N MET A 60 -10.95 -17.44 -0.07
CA MET A 60 -9.80 -16.61 0.27
C MET A 60 -10.17 -15.16 0.56
N GLN A 61 -11.19 -14.60 -0.11
CA GLN A 61 -11.62 -13.22 0.12
C GLN A 61 -12.29 -12.99 1.49
N GLU A 62 -12.76 -14.04 2.18
CA GLU A 62 -13.48 -13.91 3.46
C GLU A 62 -12.63 -13.23 4.54
N THR A 63 -11.31 -13.32 4.43
CA THR A 63 -10.35 -12.72 5.36
C THR A 63 -9.70 -11.45 4.82
N CYS A 64 -10.08 -10.99 3.63
CA CYS A 64 -9.54 -9.78 3.03
C CYS A 64 -10.26 -8.53 3.53
N ALA A 65 -9.59 -7.37 3.40
CA ALA A 65 -10.18 -6.07 3.63
C ALA A 65 -11.25 -5.77 2.58
N ASP A 66 -12.22 -4.93 2.95
CA ASP A 66 -13.25 -4.49 2.02
C ASP A 66 -12.68 -3.57 0.92
N GLU A 67 -13.32 -3.62 -0.25
CA GLU A 67 -12.85 -2.87 -1.41
C GLU A 67 -12.85 -1.34 -1.18
N GLN A 68 -13.75 -0.81 -0.35
CA GLN A 68 -13.79 0.64 -0.11
C GLN A 68 -12.57 1.10 0.67
N SER A 69 -12.17 0.34 1.69
CA SER A 69 -10.97 0.59 2.49
C SER A 69 -9.71 0.45 1.64
N VAL A 70 -9.63 -0.57 0.76
CA VAL A 70 -8.50 -0.72 -0.18
C VAL A 70 -8.43 0.47 -1.15
N GLN A 71 -9.56 0.93 -1.69
CA GLN A 71 -9.63 2.10 -2.57
C GLN A 71 -9.30 3.41 -1.84
N HIS A 72 -9.60 3.52 -0.55
CA HIS A 72 -9.17 4.64 0.29
C HIS A 72 -7.65 4.62 0.44
N LEU A 73 -7.10 3.46 0.83
CA LEU A 73 -5.68 3.23 1.02
C LEU A 73 -4.87 3.53 -0.25
N MET A 74 -5.37 3.15 -1.43
CA MET A 74 -4.76 3.43 -2.73
C MET A 74 -4.55 4.94 -3.00
N LYS A 75 -5.39 5.79 -2.41
CA LYS A 75 -5.33 7.25 -2.60
C LYS A 75 -4.44 7.94 -1.59
N MET A 76 -4.11 7.27 -0.48
CA MET A 76 -3.30 7.83 0.60
C MET A 76 -1.88 8.16 0.13
N LYS A 77 -1.36 9.28 0.62
CA LYS A 77 0.04 9.69 0.45
C LYS A 77 0.71 9.53 1.81
N LEU A 78 1.71 8.66 1.86
CA LEU A 78 2.48 8.39 3.07
C LEU A 78 3.81 9.13 2.98
N ARG A 79 4.33 9.60 4.11
CA ARG A 79 5.67 10.17 4.16
C ARG A 79 6.71 9.08 3.87
N LEU A 80 7.67 9.42 3.02
CA LEU A 80 8.84 8.62 2.78
C LEU A 80 9.83 8.82 3.91
N ARG A 81 10.45 7.72 4.34
CA ARG A 81 11.54 7.73 5.30
C ARG A 81 12.72 8.47 4.67
N GLY A 82 13.12 9.58 5.28
CA GLY A 82 14.32 10.30 4.87
C GLY A 82 15.56 9.52 5.28
N GLU A 83 16.59 9.47 4.43
CA GLU A 83 17.91 8.90 4.77
C GLU A 83 18.65 9.71 5.87
N SER A 84 18.10 10.85 6.30
CA SER A 84 18.62 11.65 7.39
C SER A 84 17.94 11.28 8.71
N GLU A 85 18.65 10.52 9.55
CA GLU A 85 18.31 10.16 10.93
C GLU A 85 18.26 11.36 11.91
N THR A 86 17.59 12.46 11.58
CA THR A 86 17.28 13.50 12.56
C THR A 86 15.82 13.87 12.45
N GLY A 87 15.04 13.26 13.35
CA GLY A 87 13.61 13.46 13.45
C GLY A 87 13.25 14.94 13.55
N PHE A 88 12.52 15.42 12.56
CA PHE A 88 11.60 16.53 12.76
C PHE A 88 10.21 16.03 12.39
N ALA A 89 9.58 15.37 13.37
CA ALA A 89 8.18 14.97 13.30
C ALA A 89 7.22 16.18 13.22
N ASN A 90 7.72 17.41 13.29
CA ASN A 90 6.93 18.63 13.17
C ASN A 90 7.67 19.65 12.29
N ALA A 91 7.25 19.81 11.04
CA ALA A 91 7.79 20.83 10.14
C ALA A 91 7.68 22.26 10.72
N HIS A 92 6.69 22.50 11.59
CA HIS A 92 6.51 23.76 12.33
C HIS A 92 7.59 24.03 13.38
N LEU A 93 8.32 22.99 13.82
CA LEU A 93 9.41 23.12 14.79
C LEU A 93 10.79 23.27 14.14
N ALA A 94 10.88 23.19 12.81
CA ALA A 94 12.14 23.33 12.07
C ALA A 94 12.82 24.69 12.25
N ASN A 95 12.06 25.71 12.68
CA ASN A 95 12.58 27.05 12.95
C ASN A 95 13.19 27.19 14.35
N PHE A 96 13.02 26.21 15.23
CA PHE A 96 13.56 26.26 16.59
C PHE A 96 14.88 25.49 16.70
N ILE A 97 15.85 26.13 17.35
CA ILE A 97 17.10 25.48 17.74
C ILE A 97 16.85 24.85 19.11
N LEU A 98 17.08 23.54 19.21
CA LEU A 98 16.90 22.77 20.44
C LEU A 98 18.25 22.46 21.07
N ASP A 99 18.36 22.53 22.40
CA ASP A 99 19.52 21.97 23.12
C ASP A 99 19.46 20.44 23.22
N SER A 100 20.50 19.84 23.80
CA SER A 100 20.60 18.40 24.06
C SER A 100 19.51 17.86 25.01
N ASN A 101 18.78 18.74 25.70
CA ASN A 101 17.68 18.39 26.61
C ASN A 101 16.30 18.62 25.95
N GLY A 102 16.26 19.04 24.69
CA GLY A 102 15.02 19.31 23.96
C GLY A 102 14.37 20.67 24.26
N ASN A 103 15.08 21.58 24.92
CA ASN A 103 14.58 22.94 25.17
C ASN A 103 14.87 23.85 23.98
N VAL A 104 13.94 24.77 23.70
CA VAL A 104 14.14 25.81 22.68
C VAL A 104 15.19 26.80 23.18
N THR A 105 16.34 26.82 22.52
CA THR A 105 17.46 27.73 22.79
C THR A 105 17.57 28.89 21.82
N GLY A 106 16.80 28.86 20.73
CA GLY A 106 16.74 29.97 19.79
C GLY A 106 15.76 29.74 18.66
N MET A 107 15.57 30.77 17.84
CA MET A 107 14.83 30.71 16.59
C MET A 107 15.81 31.00 15.46
N ARG A 108 15.85 30.15 14.43
CA ARG A 108 16.71 30.36 13.26
C ARG A 108 16.12 31.53 12.45
N GLU A 109 16.88 32.59 12.25
CA GLU A 109 16.44 33.70 11.41
C GLU A 109 16.18 33.20 9.98
N ALA A 110 15.03 33.60 9.43
CA ALA A 110 14.63 33.22 8.09
C ALA A 110 15.64 33.79 7.09
N ALA A 111 16.44 32.93 6.46
CA ALA A 111 17.23 33.33 5.32
C ALA A 111 16.27 33.72 4.19
N GLU A 112 16.31 34.99 3.78
CA GLU A 112 15.77 35.42 2.50
C GLU A 112 16.52 34.67 1.38
N ASP A 113 15.76 34.21 0.39
CA ASP A 113 16.11 33.33 -0.74
C ASP A 113 16.15 31.80 -0.50
N GLY A 114 15.08 31.15 -0.99
CA GLY A 114 15.18 29.91 -1.77
C GLY A 114 14.98 28.58 -1.03
N GLU A 115 13.72 28.15 -0.91
CA GLU A 115 13.32 26.72 -0.86
C GLU A 115 14.10 25.78 0.10
N ILE A 116 14.18 26.09 1.39
CA ILE A 116 14.56 25.11 2.42
C ILE A 116 13.47 24.99 3.50
N HIS A 117 12.21 24.99 3.07
CA HIS A 117 11.20 24.24 3.81
C HIS A 117 11.32 22.79 3.35
N GLY A 118 11.93 21.94 4.18
CA GLY A 118 11.98 20.49 3.98
C GLY A 118 10.57 19.95 3.84
N THR A 119 10.05 19.97 2.61
CA THR A 119 8.79 19.36 2.25
C THR A 119 9.00 17.87 2.45
N LEU A 120 8.36 17.33 3.48
CA LEU A 120 8.35 15.89 3.74
C LEU A 120 7.96 15.21 2.42
N LYS A 121 8.89 14.43 1.85
CA LYS A 121 8.63 13.74 0.58
C LYS A 121 7.52 12.74 0.84
N THR A 122 6.35 12.94 0.25
CA THR A 122 5.25 11.97 0.33
C THR A 122 5.14 11.21 -0.98
N ALA A 123 4.81 9.92 -0.91
CA ALA A 123 4.47 9.12 -2.07
C ALA A 123 3.24 8.26 -1.79
N ARG A 124 2.52 7.89 -2.86
CA ARG A 124 1.52 6.82 -2.79
C ARG A 124 2.22 5.47 -2.74
N MET A 125 1.53 4.49 -2.19
CA MET A 125 1.92 3.08 -2.29
C MET A 125 1.82 2.60 -3.72
N LYS A 126 2.68 1.63 -4.08
CA LYS A 126 2.56 0.94 -5.35
C LYS A 126 1.26 0.14 -5.36
N PRO A 127 0.60 -0.04 -6.53
CA PRO A 127 -0.65 -0.80 -6.61
C PRO A 127 -0.56 -2.18 -5.95
N PHE A 128 0.55 -2.90 -6.15
CA PHE A 128 0.71 -4.23 -5.57
C PHE A 128 0.86 -4.18 -4.03
N GLU A 129 1.50 -3.15 -3.46
CA GLU A 129 1.63 -2.99 -2.01
C GLU A 129 0.25 -2.87 -1.37
N VAL A 130 -0.62 -2.07 -1.99
CA VAL A 130 -1.99 -1.83 -1.53
C VAL A 130 -2.82 -3.09 -1.60
N VAL A 131 -2.80 -3.80 -2.74
CA VAL A 131 -3.55 -5.05 -2.91
C VAL A 131 -3.02 -6.14 -1.97
N SER A 132 -1.71 -6.23 -1.76
CA SER A 132 -1.12 -7.16 -0.80
C SER A 132 -1.57 -6.86 0.63
N LEU A 133 -1.58 -5.60 1.06
CA LEU A 133 -2.08 -5.21 2.38
C LEU A 133 -3.57 -5.54 2.56
N GLY A 134 -4.39 -5.25 1.54
CA GLY A 134 -5.81 -5.60 1.54
C GLY A 134 -6.08 -7.11 1.52
N THR A 135 -5.14 -7.90 0.98
CA THR A 135 -5.28 -9.37 0.91
C THR A 135 -4.81 -10.04 2.20
N LEU A 136 -3.69 -9.59 2.75
CA LEU A 136 -3.01 -10.22 3.90
C LEU A 136 -3.50 -9.70 5.25
N CYS A 137 -4.07 -8.50 5.30
CA CYS A 137 -4.61 -7.86 6.50
C CYS A 137 -3.69 -7.94 7.74
N PRO A 138 -2.41 -7.51 7.63
CA PRO A 138 -1.47 -7.57 8.75
C PRO A 138 -1.95 -6.71 9.93
N LYS A 139 -1.70 -7.19 11.16
CA LYS A 139 -2.17 -6.57 12.41
C LYS A 139 -1.15 -5.63 13.04
N SER A 140 0.08 -5.62 12.55
CA SER A 140 1.10 -4.67 12.99
C SER A 140 1.96 -4.19 11.83
N VAL A 141 2.64 -3.05 12.05
CA VAL A 141 3.58 -2.50 11.07
C VAL A 141 4.75 -3.46 10.86
N GLU A 142 5.24 -4.10 11.91
CA GLU A 142 6.32 -5.10 11.83
C GLU A 142 5.92 -6.29 10.95
N GLU A 143 4.70 -6.80 11.13
CA GLU A 143 4.17 -7.88 10.29
C GLU A 143 4.06 -7.43 8.83
N ALA A 144 3.51 -6.24 8.58
CA ALA A 144 3.38 -5.68 7.24
C ALA A 144 4.75 -5.54 6.54
N LEU A 145 5.79 -5.11 7.27
CA LEU A 145 7.15 -4.98 6.75
C LEU A 145 7.82 -6.32 6.44
N VAL A 146 7.51 -7.36 7.22
CA VAL A 146 8.01 -8.73 6.95
C VAL A 146 7.33 -9.32 5.71
N LEU A 147 6.01 -9.13 5.58
CA LEU A 147 5.23 -9.66 4.46
C LEU A 147 5.45 -8.88 3.17
N VAL A 148 5.62 -7.55 3.25
CA VAL A 148 5.79 -6.65 2.10
C VAL A 148 6.97 -5.71 2.36
N PRO A 149 8.22 -6.17 2.12
CA PRO A 149 9.44 -5.42 2.48
C PRO A 149 9.57 -4.04 1.83
N SER A 150 8.98 -3.86 0.65
CA SER A 150 8.96 -2.58 -0.07
C SER A 150 8.28 -1.44 0.69
N LEU A 151 7.45 -1.75 1.70
CA LEU A 151 6.83 -0.78 2.59
C LEU A 151 7.84 -0.06 3.51
N ALA A 152 9.05 -0.61 3.69
CA ALA A 152 10.07 -0.05 4.58
C ALA A 152 10.51 1.39 4.22
N ARG A 153 10.20 1.85 3.00
CA ARG A 153 10.44 3.22 2.55
C ARG A 153 9.47 4.25 3.14
N TYR A 154 8.39 3.83 3.80
CA TYR A 154 7.40 4.73 4.40
C TYR A 154 7.62 4.89 5.90
N GLU A 155 7.17 6.03 6.44
CA GLU A 155 7.19 6.28 7.87
C GLU A 155 6.27 5.30 8.63
N PRO A 156 6.75 4.62 9.69
CA PRO A 156 5.97 3.64 10.45
C PRO A 156 4.64 4.18 11.01
N SER A 157 4.61 5.45 11.42
CA SER A 157 3.39 6.09 11.92
C SER A 157 2.31 6.20 10.85
N ASP A 158 2.72 6.48 9.61
CA ASP A 158 1.82 6.65 8.48
C ASP A 158 1.35 5.28 7.97
N LEU A 159 2.25 4.28 7.99
CA LEU A 159 1.90 2.88 7.76
C LEU A 159 0.87 2.37 8.77
N ASN A 160 1.04 2.68 10.05
CA ASN A 160 0.07 2.29 11.08
C ASN A 160 -1.32 2.89 10.82
N LEU A 161 -1.38 4.15 10.38
CA LEU A 161 -2.64 4.80 10.01
C LEU A 161 -3.27 4.16 8.76
N ALA A 162 -2.44 3.77 7.79
CA ALA A 162 -2.86 2.99 6.64
C ALA A 162 -3.44 1.63 7.03
N LEU A 163 -2.82 0.89 7.97
CA LEU A 163 -3.33 -0.40 8.45
C LEU A 163 -4.68 -0.24 9.19
N ASN A 164 -4.82 0.78 10.04
CA ASN A 164 -6.08 1.07 10.73
C ASN A 164 -7.23 1.39 9.77
N THR A 165 -6.92 1.87 8.56
CA THR A 165 -7.92 2.11 7.51
C THR A 165 -8.50 0.79 7.00
N LEU A 166 -7.70 -0.28 6.96
CA LEU A 166 -8.14 -1.62 6.53
C LEU A 166 -8.89 -2.39 7.63
N ASP A 167 -8.59 -2.10 8.90
CA ASP A 167 -9.24 -2.75 10.05
C ASP A 167 -10.61 -2.14 10.42
N SER A 168 -11.05 -1.09 9.72
CA SER A 168 -12.33 -0.40 9.98
C SER A 168 -13.53 -1.23 9.47
N LEU A 169 -13.84 -2.32 10.18
CA LEU A 169 -15.08 -3.10 10.09
C LEU A 169 -16.18 -2.52 11.00
#